data_AF-A0A4R7LV71-F1
#
_entry.id   AF-A0A4R7LV71-F1
#
_cell.length_a   1.000
_cell.length_b   1.000
_cell.length_c   1.000
_cell.angle_alpha   90.00
_cell.angle_beta   90.00
_cell.angle_gamma   90.00
#
_symmetry.space_group_name_H-M   'P 1'
#
loop_
_entity.id
_entity.type
_entity.pdbx_description
1 polymer ?
#
loop_
_entity_poly.entity_id
_entity_poly.type
_entity_poly.pdbx_seq_one_letter_code
_entity_poly.pdbx_strand_id
1 'polypeptide(L)'
;MREFACLQHCPACPANGQACHSHLRGEALKRAPGRPILLLRPAPVKVRSLRAIAIAYTVTDVLVEWDGDAGYQLSWEASWLVRKVRRAPAGDPLPEAP
;
A
#
# COMPACT_ATOMS: atom_id res chain seq x y z
N MET A 1 -9.09 -5.86 9.30
CA MET A 1 -8.47 -4.74 8.57
C MET A 1 -7.81 -3.83 9.60
N ARG A 2 -6.49 -3.65 9.53
CA ARG A 2 -5.75 -2.73 10.42
C ARG A 2 -5.14 -1.65 9.55
N GLU A 3 -5.72 -0.46 9.59
CA GLU A 3 -5.31 0.66 8.74
C GLU A 3 -4.36 1.59 9.51
N PHE A 4 -3.38 2.13 8.78
CA PHE A 4 -2.42 3.12 9.22
C PHE A 4 -2.48 4.28 8.22
N ALA A 5 -2.90 5.45 8.66
CA ALA A 5 -3.03 6.60 7.77
C ALA A 5 -2.13 7.74 8.25
N CYS A 6 -1.38 8.34 7.33
CA CYS A 6 -0.85 9.69 7.52
C CYS A 6 -1.94 10.65 7.06
N LEU A 7 -2.67 11.27 7.99
CA LEU A 7 -3.55 12.38 7.62
C LEU A 7 -2.68 13.51 7.05
N GLN A 8 -3.18 14.19 6.01
CA GLN A 8 -2.49 15.31 5.34
C GLN A 8 -2.01 16.43 6.30
N HIS A 9 -2.52 16.46 7.54
CA HIS A 9 -2.19 17.44 8.57
C HIS A 9 -1.61 16.82 9.85
N CYS A 10 -0.74 15.83 9.75
CA CYS A 10 -0.06 15.28 10.93
C CYS A 10 1.00 16.27 11.46
N PRO A 11 0.83 16.89 12.65
CA PRO A 11 1.78 17.88 13.18
C PRO A 11 3.13 17.26 13.57
N ALA A 12 3.21 15.92 13.64
CA ALA A 12 4.42 15.16 13.93
C ALA A 12 5.26 14.83 12.67
N CYS A 13 4.80 15.22 11.48
CA CYS A 13 5.51 14.94 10.23
C CYS A 13 6.29 16.18 9.78
N PRO A 14 7.64 16.12 9.69
CA PRO A 14 8.39 17.18 9.05
C PRO A 14 8.00 17.27 7.57
N ALA A 15 8.14 18.44 6.96
CA ALA A 15 7.61 18.83 5.64
C ALA A 15 7.94 17.89 4.46
N ASN A 16 8.82 16.92 4.64
CA ASN A 16 9.11 15.85 3.69
C ASN A 16 8.29 14.61 4.04
N GLY A 17 7.12 14.43 3.39
CA GLY A 17 6.20 13.29 3.60
C GLY A 17 6.87 11.90 3.60
N GLN A 18 8.05 11.77 2.98
CA GLN A 18 8.92 10.59 3.02
C GLN A 18 9.23 10.06 4.43
N ALA A 19 9.40 10.96 5.42
CA ALA A 19 9.66 10.59 6.81
C ALA A 19 8.41 9.99 7.47
N CYS A 20 7.22 10.53 7.18
CA CYS A 20 5.95 9.96 7.64
C CYS A 20 5.75 8.55 7.09
N HIS A 21 6.00 8.36 5.79
CA HIS A 21 5.80 7.08 5.12
C HIS A 21 6.71 6.01 5.73
N SER A 22 7.99 6.34 5.93
CA SER A 22 8.98 5.43 6.53
C SER A 22 8.59 5.04 7.96
N HIS A 23 8.13 5.99 8.77
CA HIS A 23 7.67 5.72 10.14
C HIS A 23 6.44 4.81 10.17
N LEU A 24 5.40 5.13 9.39
CA LEU A 24 4.17 4.34 9.33
C LEU A 24 4.42 2.93 8.82
N ARG A 25 5.29 2.78 7.81
CA ARG A 25 5.70 1.47 7.31
C ARG A 25 6.42 0.66 8.40
N GLY A 26 7.30 1.31 9.18
CA GLY A 26 7.95 0.69 10.33
C GLY A 26 6.94 0.18 11.38
N GLU A 27 5.95 0.99 11.73
CA GLU A 27 4.90 0.62 12.68
C GLU A 27 3.99 -0.51 12.14
N ALA A 28 3.65 -0.46 10.86
CA ALA A 28 2.85 -1.51 10.21
C ALA A 28 3.57 -2.86 10.21
N LEU A 29 4.89 -2.86 9.97
CA LEU A 29 5.73 -4.06 10.02
C LEU A 29 5.83 -4.64 11.44
N LYS A 30 5.99 -3.79 12.48
CA LYS A 30 6.00 -4.25 13.88
C LYS A 30 4.70 -4.95 14.27
N ARG A 31 3.59 -4.53 13.67
CA ARG A 31 2.23 -5.03 13.94
C ARG A 31 1.78 -6.13 12.97
N ALA A 32 2.70 -6.73 12.21
CA ALA A 32 2.36 -7.76 11.24
C ALA A 32 1.61 -8.96 11.86
N PRO A 33 0.53 -9.43 11.22
CA PRO A 33 -0.20 -10.61 11.65
C PRO A 33 0.57 -11.89 11.27
N GLY A 34 0.96 -12.68 12.27
CA GLY A 34 1.75 -13.91 12.09
C GLY A 34 3.18 -13.62 11.64
N ARG A 35 4.18 -13.95 12.46
CA ARG A 35 5.59 -13.93 12.04
C ARG A 35 5.89 -15.27 11.37
N PRO A 36 6.45 -15.30 10.14
CA PRO A 36 7.42 -14.36 9.59
C PRO A 36 6.92 -13.44 8.45
N ILE A 37 7.57 -12.28 8.30
CA ILE A 37 7.31 -11.30 7.24
C ILE A 37 8.31 -11.53 6.09
N LEU A 38 7.81 -11.70 4.88
CA LEU A 38 8.59 -11.69 3.65
C LEU A 38 8.54 -10.30 3.01
N LEU A 39 9.71 -9.66 2.94
CA LEU A 39 9.89 -8.42 2.20
C LEU A 39 10.28 -8.78 0.76
N LEU A 40 9.30 -8.72 -0.15
CA LEU A 40 9.53 -8.85 -1.58
C LEU A 40 9.62 -7.46 -2.23
N ARG A 41 10.03 -7.41 -3.50
CA ARG A 41 9.95 -6.16 -4.26
C ARG A 41 8.51 -5.63 -4.25
N PRO A 42 8.33 -4.30 -4.07
CA PRO A 42 7.03 -3.67 -4.21
C PRO A 42 6.38 -4.08 -5.54
N ALA A 43 5.11 -4.50 -5.47
CA ALA A 43 4.38 -4.99 -6.63
C ALA A 43 3.02 -4.31 -6.75
N PRO A 44 2.60 -3.90 -7.96
CA PRO A 44 1.27 -3.34 -8.14
C PRO A 44 0.21 -4.41 -7.94
N VAL A 45 -0.77 -4.10 -7.10
CA VAL A 45 -1.87 -4.98 -6.75
C VAL A 45 -3.21 -4.25 -6.81
N LYS A 46 -4.28 -5.03 -6.83
CA LYS A 46 -5.64 -4.56 -6.62
C LYS A 46 -6.21 -5.26 -5.40
N VAL A 47 -6.73 -4.49 -4.46
CA VAL A 47 -7.48 -4.98 -3.30
C VAL A 47 -8.93 -4.61 -3.52
N ARG A 48 -9.78 -5.59 -3.82
CA ARG A 48 -11.16 -5.34 -4.28
C ARG A 48 -11.20 -4.39 -5.48
N SER A 49 -11.64 -3.14 -5.28
CA SER A 49 -11.71 -2.09 -6.31
C SER A 49 -10.53 -1.10 -6.25
N LEU A 50 -9.73 -1.13 -5.19
CA LEU A 50 -8.63 -0.22 -4.90
C LEU A 50 -7.33 -0.65 -5.60
N ARG A 51 -6.62 0.26 -6.26
CA ARG A 51 -5.25 0.04 -6.74
C ARG A 51 -4.26 0.41 -5.64
N ALA A 52 -3.31 -0.47 -5.36
CA ALA A 52 -2.32 -0.29 -4.30
C ALA A 52 -0.98 -0.93 -4.69
N ILE A 53 0.05 -0.72 -3.87
CA ILE A 53 1.36 -1.36 -3.98
C ILE A 53 1.53 -2.31 -2.79
N ALA A 54 1.73 -3.60 -3.05
CA ALA A 54 2.06 -4.57 -2.03
C ALA A 54 3.54 -4.47 -1.67
N ILE A 55 3.85 -4.25 -0.39
CA ILE A 55 5.20 -3.93 0.09
C ILE A 55 5.75 -4.89 1.14
N ALA A 56 4.91 -5.73 1.75
CA ALA A 56 5.32 -6.82 2.63
C ALA A 56 4.26 -7.93 2.63
N TYR A 57 4.67 -9.15 2.95
CA TYR A 57 3.82 -10.34 2.85
C TYR A 57 3.99 -11.18 4.12
N THR A 58 2.91 -11.76 4.61
CA THR A 58 2.91 -12.89 5.54
C THR A 58 2.21 -14.07 4.86
N VAL A 59 2.05 -15.18 5.57
CA VAL A 59 1.31 -16.35 5.05
C VAL A 59 -0.15 -15.98 4.75
N THR A 60 -0.76 -15.16 5.61
CA THR A 60 -2.20 -14.87 5.59
C THR A 60 -2.53 -13.48 5.07
N ASP A 61 -1.59 -12.53 5.13
CA ASP A 61 -1.86 -11.12 4.88
C ASP A 61 -0.77 -10.48 4.02
N VAL A 62 -1.11 -9.37 3.39
CA VAL A 62 -0.23 -8.56 2.55
C VAL A 62 -0.37 -7.13 2.99
N LEU A 63 0.75 -6.49 3.30
CA LEU A 63 0.80 -5.06 3.57
C LEU A 63 0.77 -4.32 2.25
N VAL A 64 -0.25 -3.50 2.07
CA VAL A 64 -0.44 -2.67 0.89
C VAL A 64 -0.37 -1.20 1.28
N GLU A 65 0.20 -0.38 0.38
CA GLU A 65 0.22 1.07 0.48
C GLU A 65 -0.46 1.70 -0.74
N TRP A 66 -1.16 2.81 -0.54
CA TRP A 66 -1.79 3.59 -1.61
C TRP A 66 -1.95 5.05 -1.18
N ASP A 67 -2.07 5.93 -2.16
CA ASP A 67 -2.42 7.33 -1.93
C ASP A 67 -3.94 7.47 -2.12
N GLY A 68 -4.66 7.75 -1.03
CA GLY A 68 -6.09 8.03 -1.04
C GLY A 68 -6.40 9.52 -0.88
N ASP A 69 -7.68 9.88 -0.89
CA ASP A 69 -8.14 11.27 -0.74
C ASP A 69 -7.66 11.91 0.57
N ALA A 70 -7.44 11.10 1.61
CA ALA A 70 -6.95 11.52 2.92
C ALA A 70 -5.41 11.51 3.06
N GLY A 71 -4.68 11.18 1.98
CA GLY A 71 -3.21 11.06 1.97
C GLY A 71 -2.72 9.62 1.90
N TYR A 72 -1.48 9.42 2.35
CA TYR A 72 -0.82 8.12 2.33
C TYR A 72 -1.45 7.15 3.33
N GLN A 73 -1.87 5.99 2.85
CA GLN A 73 -2.53 4.95 3.62
C GLN A 73 -1.78 3.62 3.48
N LEU A 74 -1.74 2.85 4.58
CA LEU A 74 -1.35 1.44 4.58
C LEU A 74 -2.41 0.57 5.25
N SER A 75 -2.53 -0.67 4.80
CA SER A 75 -3.27 -1.68 5.54
C SER A 75 -2.73 -3.09 5.33
N TRP A 76 -2.90 -3.92 6.35
CA TRP A 76 -2.78 -5.37 6.21
C TRP A 76 -4.09 -5.94 5.66
N GLU A 77 -3.99 -6.49 4.46
CA GLU A 77 -5.10 -7.09 3.72
C GLU A 77 -4.92 -8.58 3.61
N ALA A 78 -5.99 -9.34 3.80
CA ALA A 78 -5.91 -10.79 3.72
C ALA A 78 -5.51 -11.21 2.29
N SER A 79 -4.55 -12.13 2.17
CA SER A 79 -3.88 -12.45 0.89
C SER A 79 -4.84 -12.89 -0.21
N TRP A 80 -5.94 -13.56 0.15
CA TRP A 80 -7.01 -13.99 -0.74
C TRP A 80 -7.84 -12.86 -1.36
N LEU A 81 -7.80 -11.65 -0.77
CA LEU A 81 -8.43 -10.43 -1.29
C LEU A 81 -7.52 -9.63 -2.22
N VAL A 82 -6.22 -9.94 -2.26
CA VAL A 82 -5.21 -9.20 -3.03
C VAL A 82 -4.97 -9.88 -4.37
N ARG A 83 -5.11 -9.13 -5.46
CA ARG A 83 -4.86 -9.60 -6.83
C ARG A 83 -3.68 -8.85 -7.42
N LYS A 84 -2.66 -9.57 -7.89
CA LYS A 84 -1.57 -8.95 -8.66
C LYS A 84 -2.13 -8.39 -9.96
N VAL A 85 -1.83 -7.14 -10.26
CA VAL A 85 -2.12 -6.55 -11.56
C VAL A 85 -0.83 -6.49 -12.36
N ARG A 86 -0.90 -6.82 -13.65
CA ARG A 86 0.22 -6.53 -14.54
C ARG A 86 0.34 -5.01 -14.61
N ARG A 87 1.55 -4.50 -14.43
CA ARG A 87 1.83 -3.10 -14.75
C ARG A 87 1.48 -2.93 -16.23
N ALA A 88 0.48 -2.12 -16.55
CA ALA A 88 0.27 -1.71 -17.93
C ALA A 88 1.58 -1.09 -18.41
N PRO A 89 2.07 -1.42 -19.62
CA PRO A 89 3.19 -0.67 -20.18
C PRO A 89 2.80 0.81 -20.17
N ALA A 90 3.64 1.64 -19.58
CA ALA A 90 3.43 3.09 -19.63
C ALA A 90 3.54 3.50 -21.10
N GLY A 91 2.40 3.70 -21.77
CA GLY A 91 2.43 4.08 -23.19
C GLY A 91 1.17 3.92 -24.04
N ASP A 92 0.06 3.35 -23.55
CA ASP A 92 -1.15 3.27 -24.38
C ASP A 92 -2.09 4.45 -24.08
N PRO A 93 -2.24 5.44 -24.99
CA PRO A 93 -3.32 6.41 -24.89
C PRO A 93 -4.66 5.69 -25.02
N LEU A 94 -5.60 6.05 -24.16
CA LEU A 94 -6.99 5.59 -24.22
C LEU A 94 -7.56 5.86 -25.63
N PRO A 95 -8.36 4.95 -26.21
CA PRO A 95 -9.07 5.25 -27.43
C PRO A 95 -10.07 6.39 -27.15
N GLU A 96 -9.91 7.51 -27.87
CA GLU A 96 -10.98 8.49 -28.01
C GLU A 96 -12.21 7.77 -28.56
N ALA A 97 -13.29 7.77 -27.78
CA ALA A 97 -14.59 7.29 -28.22
C ALA A 97 -15.14 8.24 -29.32
N PRO A 98 -15.94 7.71 -30.26
CA PRO A 98 -16.34 8.41 -31.49
C PRO A 98 -17.24 9.63 -31.25
#